data_AF-A0A0M3JI58-F1
#
_entry.id   AF-A0A0M3JI58-F1
#
_cell.length_a   1.000
_cell.length_b   1.000
_cell.length_c   1.000
_cell.angle_alpha   90.00
_cell.angle_beta   90.00
_cell.angle_gamma   90.00
#
_symmetry.space_group_name_H-M   'P 1'
#
loop_
_entity.id
_entity.type
_entity.pdbx_description
1 polymer ?
#
loop_
_entity_poly.entity_id
_entity_poly.type
_entity_poly.pdbx_seq_one_letter_code
_entity_poly.pdbx_strand_id
1 'polypeptide(L)'
;MFLPQVIKSARVMKKAVAHLIPFMDKEREENLRKNNICDDDPNSAYQGTMVIATVKGDVHDIGKNIVSVVLGCNNFRVIDLGVMTPCEKIIQTAIENKA
;
A
#
# COMPACT_ATOMS: atom_id res chain seq x y z
N MET A 1 -18.80 11.76 -19.15
CA MET A 1 -19.03 11.70 -17.68
C MET A 1 -18.57 13.01 -17.09
N PHE A 2 -19.40 13.71 -16.31
CA PHE A 2 -19.02 15.00 -15.73
C PHE A 2 -18.31 14.81 -14.39
N LEU A 3 -17.40 15.74 -14.04
CA LEU A 3 -16.62 15.68 -12.80
C LEU A 3 -17.47 15.42 -11.53
N PRO A 4 -18.68 16.02 -11.36
CA PRO A 4 -19.54 15.70 -10.22
C PRO A 4 -19.99 14.24 -10.15
N GLN A 5 -20.21 13.60 -11.29
CA GLN A 5 -20.60 12.18 -11.35
C GLN A 5 -19.43 11.27 -11.00
N VAL A 6 -18.22 11.60 -11.48
CA VAL A 6 -16.99 10.86 -11.15
C VAL A 6 -16.73 10.89 -9.65
N ILE A 7 -16.86 12.06 -9.02
CA ILE A 7 -16.68 12.22 -7.57
C ILE A 7 -17.73 11.42 -6.79
N LYS A 8 -18.99 11.41 -7.26
CA LYS A 8 -20.07 10.64 -6.62
C LYS A 8 -19.81 9.14 -6.66
N SER A 9 -19.37 8.60 -7.80
CA SER A 9 -19.00 7.19 -7.95
C SER A 9 -17.80 6.80 -7.08
N ALA A 10 -16.75 7.63 -7.05
CA ALA A 10 -15.58 7.41 -6.19
C ALA A 10 -15.96 7.33 -4.70
N ARG A 11 -16.94 8.15 -4.26
CA ARG A 11 -17.43 8.13 -2.88
C ARG A 11 -18.15 6.82 -2.53
N VAL A 12 -18.92 6.24 -3.45
CA VAL A 12 -19.58 4.95 -3.26
C VAL A 12 -18.55 3.84 -3.16
N MET A 13 -17.57 3.80 -4.08
CA MET A 13 -16.47 2.85 -4.05
C MET A 13 -15.73 2.90 -2.70
N LYS A 14 -15.33 4.09 -2.24
CA LYS A 14 -14.61 4.25 -0.96
C LYS A 14 -15.41 3.72 0.22
N LYS A 15 -16.73 3.94 0.26
CA LYS A 15 -17.61 3.42 1.32
C LYS A 15 -17.73 1.89 1.28
N ALA A 16 -17.89 1.31 0.10
CA ALA A 16 -17.99 -0.13 -0.06
C ALA A 16 -16.69 -0.83 0.38
N VAL A 17 -15.54 -0.33 -0.07
CA VAL A 17 -14.23 -0.85 0.34
C VAL A 17 -14.05 -0.72 1.86
N ALA A 18 -14.38 0.44 2.44
CA ALA A 18 -14.26 0.64 3.90
C ALA A 18 -15.08 -0.36 4.73
N HIS A 19 -16.23 -0.83 4.20
CA HIS A 19 -17.02 -1.86 4.87
C HIS A 19 -16.35 -3.25 4.78
N LEU A 20 -15.59 -3.53 3.72
CA LEU A 20 -14.94 -4.81 3.48
C LEU A 20 -13.60 -4.95 4.20
N ILE A 21 -12.89 -3.84 4.48
CA ILE A 21 -11.60 -3.83 5.23
C ILE A 21 -11.61 -4.76 6.46
N PRO A 22 -12.54 -4.67 7.43
CA PRO A 22 -12.51 -5.51 8.62
C PRO A 22 -12.71 -7.00 8.33
N PHE A 23 -13.37 -7.36 7.23
CA PHE A 23 -13.55 -8.77 6.82
C PHE A 23 -12.29 -9.29 6.13
N MET A 24 -11.67 -8.46 5.29
CA MET A 24 -10.39 -8.76 4.64
C MET A 24 -9.27 -8.93 5.67
N ASP A 25 -9.24 -8.09 6.72
CA ASP A 25 -8.25 -8.19 7.79
C ASP A 25 -8.44 -9.46 8.63
N LYS A 26 -9.70 -9.83 8.95
CA LYS A 26 -10.00 -11.11 9.62
C LYS A 26 -9.63 -12.32 8.77
N GLU A 27 -9.94 -12.30 7.48
CA GLU A 27 -9.55 -13.37 6.55
C GLU A 27 -8.03 -13.49 6.45
N ARG A 28 -7.32 -12.35 6.46
CA ARG A 28 -5.86 -12.29 6.50
C ARG A 28 -5.30 -12.91 7.79
N GLU A 29 -5.84 -12.55 8.96
CA GLU A 29 -5.48 -13.13 10.25
C GLU A 29 -5.73 -14.65 10.31
N GLU A 30 -6.87 -15.12 9.79
CA GLU A 30 -7.18 -16.55 9.72
C GLU A 30 -6.22 -17.30 8.79
N ASN A 31 -5.85 -16.72 7.65
CA ASN A 31 -4.87 -17.31 6.74
C ASN A 31 -3.46 -17.36 7.36
N LEU A 32 -3.06 -16.34 8.12
CA LEU A 32 -1.82 -16.34 8.89
C LEU A 32 -1.79 -17.47 9.93
N ARG A 33 -2.89 -17.63 10.69
CA ARG A 33 -3.06 -18.71 11.68
C ARG A 33 -3.02 -20.10 11.05
N LYS A 34 -3.65 -20.29 9.89
CA LYS A 34 -3.66 -21.58 9.17
C LYS A 34 -2.28 -21.98 8.63
N ASN A 35 -1.43 -21.00 8.29
CA ASN A 35 -0.11 -21.26 7.72
C ASN A 35 1.00 -21.44 8.79
N ASN A 36 0.67 -21.52 10.08
CA ASN A 36 1.65 -21.65 11.19
C ASN A 36 2.79 -20.62 11.11
N ILE A 37 2.50 -19.39 10.67
CA ILE A 37 3.51 -18.33 10.65
C ILE A 37 3.47 -17.65 12.02
N CYS A 38 4.57 -17.78 12.77
CA CYS A 38 4.75 -17.17 14.08
C CYS A 38 4.69 -15.64 13.97
N ASP A 39 3.91 -15.02 14.85
CA ASP A 39 3.53 -13.59 14.93
C ASP A 39 4.68 -12.58 15.18
N ASP A 40 5.95 -12.92 14.89
CA ASP A 40 7.08 -12.01 15.18
C ASP A 40 7.47 -11.11 14.00
N ASP A 41 6.95 -11.34 12.79
CA ASP A 41 7.23 -10.47 11.63
C ASP A 41 5.94 -9.93 10.97
N PRO A 42 5.66 -8.62 11.04
CA PRO A 42 4.55 -7.99 10.31
C PRO A 42 4.65 -8.12 8.78
N ASN A 43 5.78 -8.62 8.24
CA ASN A 43 5.95 -8.96 6.83
C ASN A 43 5.39 -10.32 6.43
N SER A 44 5.15 -11.23 7.39
CA SER A 44 4.72 -12.61 7.11
C SER A 44 3.44 -12.72 6.27
N ALA A 45 2.59 -11.71 6.36
CA ALA A 45 1.29 -11.66 5.69
C ALA A 45 1.38 -11.20 4.22
N TYR A 46 2.47 -10.54 3.84
CA TYR A 46 2.65 -9.91 2.52
C TYR A 46 3.63 -10.71 1.68
N GLN A 47 3.48 -10.67 0.34
CA GLN A 47 4.44 -11.31 -0.57
C GLN A 47 5.82 -10.64 -0.54
N GLY A 48 5.86 -9.36 -0.14
CA GLY A 48 7.07 -8.57 0.04
C GLY A 48 6.72 -7.15 0.49
N THR A 49 7.74 -6.41 0.96
CA THR A 49 7.62 -4.97 1.25
C THR A 49 8.26 -4.17 0.13
N MET A 50 7.60 -3.10 -0.30
CA MET A 50 8.08 -2.20 -1.35
C MET A 50 8.08 -0.78 -0.82
N VAL A 51 9.24 -0.11 -0.83
CA VAL A 51 9.35 1.33 -0.57
C VAL A 51 9.30 2.06 -1.91
N ILE A 52 8.37 3.00 -2.07
CA ILE A 52 8.18 3.77 -3.29
C ILE A 52 8.20 5.27 -3.00
N ALA A 53 8.88 6.05 -3.84
CA ALA A 53 9.06 7.49 -3.67
C ALA A 53 9.38 8.14 -5.02
N THR A 54 9.12 9.44 -5.18
CA THR A 54 9.82 10.24 -6.20
C THR A 54 11.06 10.88 -5.58
N VAL A 55 12.13 10.94 -6.36
CA VAL A 55 13.41 11.50 -5.92
C VAL A 55 13.32 13.00 -5.67
N LYS A 56 14.26 13.54 -4.91
CA LYS A 56 14.40 14.98 -4.70
C LYS A 56 14.48 15.71 -6.04
N GLY A 57 13.64 16.73 -6.20
CA GLY A 57 13.53 17.52 -7.44
C GLY A 57 12.42 17.06 -8.38
N ASP A 58 11.81 15.89 -8.14
CA ASP A 58 10.74 15.36 -8.98
C ASP A 58 9.38 15.39 -8.26
N VAL A 59 8.38 16.01 -8.90
CA VAL A 59 6.99 16.08 -8.43
C VAL A 59 6.05 15.10 -9.16
N HIS A 60 6.52 14.41 -10.20
CA HIS A 60 5.65 13.58 -11.03
C HIS A 60 5.29 12.27 -10.31
N ASP A 61 4.08 12.16 -9.80
CA ASP A 61 3.67 11.04 -8.93
C ASP A 61 2.54 10.16 -9.49
N ILE A 62 1.98 10.50 -10.66
CA ILE A 62 0.85 9.75 -11.24
C ILE A 62 1.23 8.28 -11.46
N GLY A 63 2.39 8.02 -12.09
CA GLY A 63 2.88 6.66 -12.32
C GLY A 63 3.16 5.92 -11.01
N LYS A 64 3.81 6.60 -10.05
CA LYS A 64 4.08 6.07 -8.70
C LYS A 64 2.80 5.62 -8.01
N ASN A 65 1.76 6.45 -8.04
CA ASN A 65 0.49 6.17 -7.36
C ASN A 65 -0.24 4.99 -8.01
N ILE A 66 -0.22 4.88 -9.35
CA ILE A 66 -0.79 3.72 -10.05
C ILE A 66 -0.06 2.43 -9.65
N VAL A 67 1.28 2.44 -9.66
CA VAL A 67 2.08 1.27 -9.28
C VAL A 67 1.86 0.89 -7.82
N SER A 68 1.82 1.87 -6.91
CA SER A 68 1.54 1.67 -5.48
C SER A 68 0.19 0.96 -5.26
N VAL A 69 -0.86 1.40 -5.96
CA VAL A 69 -2.18 0.77 -5.90
C VAL A 69 -2.14 -0.66 -6.44
N VAL A 70 -1.51 -0.88 -7.60
CA VAL A 70 -1.42 -2.21 -8.22
C VAL A 70 -0.68 -3.19 -7.32
N LEU A 71 0.43 -2.78 -6.70
CA LEU A 71 1.18 -3.62 -5.76
C LEU A 71 0.35 -3.94 -4.50
N GLY A 72 -0.34 -2.95 -3.93
CA GLY A 72 -1.25 -3.17 -2.80
C GLY A 72 -2.38 -4.16 -3.12
N CYS A 73 -2.93 -4.11 -4.34
CA CYS A 73 -3.92 -5.09 -4.80
C CYS A 73 -3.35 -6.51 -4.96
N ASN A 74 -2.04 -6.67 -5.13
CA ASN A 74 -1.34 -7.96 -5.26
C ASN A 74 -0.69 -8.43 -3.94
N ASN A 75 -1.21 -7.97 -2.79
CA ASN A 75 -0.75 -8.36 -1.46
C ASN A 75 0.73 -8.02 -1.16
N PHE A 76 1.25 -6.93 -1.72
CA PHE A 76 2.51 -6.32 -1.28
C PHE A 76 2.26 -5.27 -0.19
N ARG A 77 3.19 -5.15 0.76
CA ARG A 77 3.20 -4.05 1.72
C ARG A 77 3.89 -2.85 1.07
N VAL A 78 3.11 -1.85 0.66
CA VAL A 78 3.65 -0.67 -0.02
C VAL A 78 3.80 0.49 0.96
N ILE A 79 5.02 1.02 1.05
CA ILE A 79 5.39 2.18 1.86
C ILE A 79 5.69 3.33 0.90
N ASP A 80 4.76 4.27 0.80
CA ASP A 80 4.88 5.43 -0.08
C ASP A 80 5.43 6.65 0.68
N LEU A 81 6.62 7.10 0.31
CA LEU A 81 7.27 8.26 0.91
C LEU A 81 6.84 9.60 0.28
N GLY A 82 6.03 9.54 -0.78
CA GLY A 82 5.51 10.70 -1.47
C GLY A 82 6.48 11.25 -2.51
N VAL A 83 6.48 12.58 -2.65
CA VAL A 83 7.28 13.29 -3.64
C VAL A 83 8.47 14.03 -3.03
N MET A 84 9.46 14.37 -3.87
CA MET A 84 10.60 15.20 -3.46
C MET A 84 11.42 14.59 -2.32
N THR A 85 11.55 13.26 -2.31
CA THR A 85 12.16 12.54 -1.18
C THR A 85 13.68 12.46 -1.33
N PRO A 86 14.46 12.86 -0.30
CA PRO A 86 15.93 12.68 -0.29
C PRO A 86 16.32 11.20 -0.37
N CYS A 87 17.41 10.90 -1.07
CA CYS A 87 17.90 9.53 -1.22
C CYS A 87 18.23 8.86 0.11
N GLU A 88 18.77 9.62 1.08
CA GLU A 88 19.07 9.07 2.41
C GLU A 88 17.81 8.54 3.09
N LYS A 89 16.69 9.27 2.99
CA LYS A 89 15.41 8.87 3.58
C LYS A 89 14.84 7.62 2.91
N ILE A 90 14.98 7.50 1.58
CA ILE A 90 14.53 6.31 0.83
C ILE A 90 15.30 5.07 1.32
N ILE A 91 16.63 5.16 1.36
CA ILE A 91 17.50 4.05 1.78
C ILE A 91 17.25 3.68 3.24
N GLN A 92 17.17 4.68 4.13
CA GLN A 92 16.90 4.47 5.54
C GLN A 92 15.56 3.74 5.74
N THR A 93 14.50 4.20 5.07
CA THR A 93 13.18 3.56 5.16
C THR A 93 13.22 2.11 4.66
N ALA A 94 13.95 1.84 3.57
CA ALA A 94 14.10 0.48 3.04
C ALA A 94 14.79 -0.45 4.06
N ILE A 95 15.88 0.00 4.68
CA ILE A 95 16.60 -0.76 5.70
C ILE A 95 15.71 -1.01 6.94
N GLU A 96 15.07 0.04 7.46
CA GLU A 96 14.20 -0.04 8.65
C GLU A 96 13.04 -1.01 8.44
N ASN A 97 12.47 -1.05 7.23
CA ASN A 97 11.32 -1.87 6.90
C ASN A 97 11.68 -3.23 6.28
N LYS A 98 12.97 -3.54 6.16
CA LYS A 98 13.48 -4.74 5.46
C LYS A 98 12.85 -4.91 4.08
N ALA A 99 12.76 -3.81 3.34
CA ALA A 99 12.20 -3.74 1.99
C ALA A 99 13.28 -3.90 0.92
#